data_AF-A0A535BPC3-F1
#
_entry.id   AF-A0A535BPC3-F1
#
_cell.length_a   1.000
_cell.length_b   1.000
_cell.length_c   1.000
_cell.angle_alpha   90.00
_cell.angle_beta   90.00
_cell.angle_gamma   90.00
#
_symmetry.space_group_name_H-M   'P 1'
#
loop_
_entity.id
_entity.type
_entity.pdbx_description
1 polymer ?
#
loop_
_entity_poly.entity_id
_entity_poly.type
_entity_poly.pdbx_seq_one_letter_code
_entity_poly.pdbx_strand_id
1 'polypeptide(L)'
;MVRQLRRMGIRDPRVLTAMARVPREELVREEDRPVAYGDHALPIGERVVHDDASLGFPQEAPYDRIIVTAATPRIDPALAAQLTDDGLLVAPIGDEEMQELVVRDAHGHEQRHGAVRFVPLRGRAGFKQ
;
A
#
# COMPACT_ATOMS: atom_id res chain seq x y z
N MET A 1 19.49 -1.53 5.26
CA MET A 1 18.28 -1.11 4.50
C MET A 1 18.51 0.05 3.51
N VAL A 2 18.65 1.32 3.92
CA VAL A 2 18.65 2.48 2.97
C VAL A 2 19.67 2.39 1.83
N ARG A 3 20.89 1.92 2.10
CA ARG A 3 21.91 1.68 1.06
C ARG A 3 21.46 0.65 0.02
N GLN A 4 20.68 -0.35 0.42
CA GLN A 4 20.12 -1.36 -0.49
C GLN A 4 19.00 -0.76 -1.34
N LEU A 5 18.07 -0.01 -0.75
CA LEU A 5 17.00 0.68 -1.51
C LEU A 5 17.56 1.57 -2.63
N ARG A 6 18.66 2.30 -2.36
CA ARG A 6 19.38 3.07 -3.39
C ARG A 6 19.90 2.20 -4.54
N ARG A 7 20.48 1.04 -4.23
CA ARG A 7 20.97 0.09 -5.25
C ARG A 7 19.83 -0.51 -6.08
N MET A 8 18.64 -0.63 -5.50
CA MET A 8 17.43 -1.08 -6.18
C MET A 8 16.75 0.03 -7.02
N GLY A 9 17.30 1.25 -7.04
CA GLY A 9 16.81 2.34 -7.88
C GLY A 9 15.95 3.38 -7.17
N ILE A 10 15.69 3.26 -5.86
CA ILE A 10 14.98 4.31 -5.10
C ILE A 10 15.91 5.50 -4.89
N ARG A 11 15.60 6.62 -5.55
CA ARG A 11 16.47 7.81 -5.60
C ARG A 11 15.91 9.03 -4.87
N ASP A 12 14.61 9.08 -4.58
CA ASP A 12 14.00 10.25 -3.93
C ASP A 12 14.55 10.40 -2.49
N PRO A 13 15.24 11.52 -2.17
CA PRO A 13 15.82 11.73 -0.85
C PRO A 13 14.76 11.77 0.26
N ARG A 14 13.54 12.24 -0.02
CA ARG A 14 12.45 12.32 0.96
C ARG A 14 12.02 10.92 1.39
N VAL A 15 11.87 10.01 0.42
CA VAL A 15 11.55 8.59 0.68
C VAL A 15 12.67 7.94 1.48
N LEU A 16 13.92 8.11 1.05
CA LEU A 16 15.07 7.50 1.73
C LEU A 16 15.24 8.02 3.16
N THR A 17 14.97 9.30 3.41
CA THR A 17 14.98 9.91 4.74
C THR A 17 13.84 9.38 5.61
N ALA A 18 12.62 9.25 5.07
CA ALA A 18 11.50 8.67 5.79
C ALA A 18 11.81 7.22 6.21
N MET A 19 12.29 6.40 5.26
CA MET A 19 12.69 5.02 5.53
C MET A 19 13.83 4.92 6.55
N ALA A 20 14.72 5.91 6.65
CA ALA A 20 15.80 5.93 7.63
C ALA A 20 15.32 6.30 9.04
N ARG A 21 14.21 7.03 9.16
CA ARG A 21 13.72 7.60 10.43
C ARG A 21 12.69 6.73 11.14
N VAL A 22 11.95 5.89 10.40
CA VAL A 22 10.95 5.00 10.99
C VAL A 22 11.64 3.77 11.61
N PRO A 23 11.50 3.53 12.93
CA PRO A 23 12.09 2.36 13.58
C PRO A 23 11.30 1.10 13.22
N ARG A 24 11.70 0.43 12.13
CA ARG A 24 10.97 -0.72 11.57
C ARG A 24 10.85 -1.90 12.55
N GLU A 25 11.81 -2.08 13.43
CA GLU A 25 11.84 -3.08 14.50
C GLU A 25 10.72 -2.92 15.54
N GLU A 26 10.15 -1.72 15.67
CA GLU A 26 9.00 -1.48 16.55
C GLU A 26 7.66 -1.89 15.90
N LEU A 27 7.66 -2.18 14.59
CA LEU A 27 6.45 -2.53 13.82
C LEU A 27 6.27 -4.04 13.61
N VAL A 28 7.28 -4.84 14.00
CA VAL A 28 7.27 -6.30 13.89
C VAL A 28 7.15 -6.93 15.27
N ARG A 29 6.90 -8.24 15.31
CA ARG A 29 6.90 -9.00 16.57
C ARG A 29 8.28 -8.99 17.22
N GLU A 30 8.33 -9.17 18.54
CA GLU A 30 9.59 -9.06 19.29
C GLU A 30 10.64 -10.07 18.81
N GLU A 31 10.21 -11.28 18.47
CA GLU A 31 11.08 -12.36 17.96
C GLU A 31 11.70 -12.04 16.59
N ASP A 32 11.06 -11.18 15.80
CA ASP A 32 11.48 -10.83 14.44
C ASP A 32 12.38 -9.58 14.40
N ARG A 33 12.56 -8.87 15.52
CA ARG A 33 13.42 -7.67 15.61
C ARG A 33 14.84 -7.87 15.07
N PRO A 34 15.54 -9.00 15.32
CA PRO A 34 16.90 -9.20 14.81
C PRO A 34 17.00 -9.20 13.27
N VAL A 35 15.89 -9.52 12.58
CA VAL A 35 15.84 -9.60 11.11
C VAL A 35 15.02 -8.46 10.48
N ALA A 36 14.50 -7.52 11.28
CA ALA A 36 13.56 -6.47 10.87
C ALA A 36 14.00 -5.65 9.65
N TYR A 37 15.30 -5.44 9.47
CA TYR A 37 15.87 -4.62 8.40
C TYR A 37 16.28 -5.39 7.13
N GLY A 38 15.97 -6.69 7.08
CA GLY A 38 16.06 -7.49 5.87
C GLY A 38 14.99 -7.12 4.85
N ASP A 39 15.28 -7.38 3.58
CA ASP A 39 14.39 -7.08 2.46
C ASP A 39 13.38 -8.21 2.24
N HIS A 40 12.50 -8.40 3.22
CA HIS A 40 11.44 -9.39 3.21
C HIS A 40 10.26 -8.95 4.09
N ALA A 41 9.10 -9.55 3.85
CA ALA A 41 7.92 -9.35 4.68
C ALA A 41 8.07 -10.09 6.02
N LEU A 42 7.56 -9.47 7.09
CA LEU A 42 7.51 -10.04 8.43
C LEU A 42 6.10 -9.83 9.00
N PRO A 43 5.63 -10.69 9.92
CA PRO A 43 4.34 -10.48 10.59
C PRO A 43 4.34 -9.17 11.40
N ILE A 44 3.18 -8.51 11.43
CA ILE A 44 3.00 -7.25 12.17
C ILE A 44 2.93 -7.47 13.68
N GLY A 45 3.37 -6.46 14.46
CA GLY A 45 3.06 -6.35 15.89
C GLY A 45 1.59 -5.97 16.14
N GLU A 46 1.11 -6.11 17.39
CA GLU A 46 -0.29 -6.11 17.85
C GLU A 46 -1.15 -4.83 17.60
N ARG A 47 -1.20 -4.27 16.39
CA ARG A 47 -2.07 -3.12 16.09
C ARG A 47 -2.95 -3.35 14.86
N VAL A 48 -4.24 -3.58 15.09
CA VAL A 48 -5.28 -3.69 14.06
C VAL A 48 -6.32 -2.59 14.30
N VAL A 49 -6.72 -1.89 13.23
CA VAL A 49 -7.89 -1.00 13.22
C VAL A 49 -9.02 -1.74 12.54
N HIS A 50 -10.20 -1.78 13.16
CA HIS A 50 -11.38 -2.43 12.60
C HIS A 50 -12.22 -1.41 11.85
N ASP A 51 -12.05 -1.35 10.52
CA ASP A 51 -12.98 -0.66 9.62
C ASP A 51 -12.95 -1.33 8.23
N ASP A 52 -13.97 -1.09 7.40
CA ASP A 52 -14.00 -1.52 6.00
C ASP A 52 -13.28 -0.52 5.11
N ALA A 53 -11.95 -0.63 5.08
CA ALA A 53 -11.09 0.22 4.26
C ALA A 53 -11.36 0.10 2.74
N SER A 54 -12.15 -0.87 2.28
CA SER A 54 -12.49 -0.99 0.86
C SER A 54 -13.35 0.15 0.33
N LEU A 55 -13.98 0.93 1.22
CA LEU A 55 -14.77 2.11 0.86
C LEU A 55 -14.01 3.42 1.03
N GLY A 56 -12.73 3.39 1.43
CA GLY A 56 -11.98 4.59 1.81
C GLY A 56 -12.48 5.23 3.11
N PHE A 57 -12.25 6.53 3.26
CA PHE A 57 -12.67 7.30 4.43
C PHE A 57 -13.21 8.68 4.00
N PRO A 58 -14.45 8.75 3.50
CA PRO A 58 -15.01 9.94 2.88
C PRO A 58 -15.02 11.20 3.75
N GLN A 59 -14.96 11.06 5.08
CA GLN A 59 -15.01 12.16 6.04
C GLN A 59 -13.80 13.09 5.97
N GLU A 60 -12.65 12.59 5.49
CA GLU A 60 -11.41 13.37 5.32
C GLU A 60 -11.04 13.55 3.84
N ALA A 61 -11.93 13.14 2.93
CA ALA A 61 -11.77 13.42 1.52
C ALA A 61 -11.94 14.93 1.24
N PRO A 62 -11.32 15.47 0.17
CA PRO A 62 -10.55 14.76 -0.84
C PRO A 62 -9.09 14.51 -0.44
N TYR A 63 -8.46 13.51 -1.08
CA TYR A 63 -7.07 13.13 -0.88
C TYR A 63 -6.23 13.42 -2.11
N ASP A 64 -5.06 14.02 -1.91
CA ASP A 64 -4.04 14.08 -2.97
C ASP A 64 -3.54 12.68 -3.33
N ARG A 65 -3.40 11.79 -2.35
CA ARG A 65 -2.82 10.47 -2.54
C ARG A 65 -3.54 9.42 -1.72
N ILE A 66 -3.85 8.28 -2.34
CA ILE A 66 -4.36 7.07 -1.69
C ILE A 66 -3.38 5.93 -1.97
N ILE A 67 -3.03 5.17 -0.95
CA ILE A 67 -2.25 3.93 -1.09
C ILE A 67 -3.02 2.77 -0.47
N VAL A 68 -3.23 1.71 -1.24
CA VAL A 68 -3.84 0.47 -0.78
C VAL A 68 -2.75 -0.58 -0.66
N THR A 69 -2.54 -1.10 0.55
CA THR A 69 -1.51 -2.12 0.84
C THR A 69 -2.09 -3.52 1.01
N ALA A 70 -3.17 -3.81 0.27
CA ALA A 70 -3.85 -5.10 0.21
C ALA A 70 -4.42 -5.29 -1.20
N ALA A 71 -4.37 -6.52 -1.72
CA ALA A 71 -4.83 -6.85 -3.06
C ALA A 71 -6.33 -6.55 -3.20
N THR A 72 -6.72 -5.92 -4.30
CA THR A 72 -8.13 -5.68 -4.64
C THR A 72 -8.43 -6.16 -6.06
N PRO A 73 -9.61 -6.73 -6.34
CA PRO A 73 -9.97 -7.17 -7.70
C PRO A 73 -10.02 -6.01 -8.71
N ARG A 74 -10.35 -4.82 -8.23
CA ARG A 74 -10.38 -3.56 -9.00
C ARG A 74 -10.33 -2.37 -8.05
N ILE A 75 -10.06 -1.18 -8.56
CA ILE A 75 -10.26 0.06 -7.81
C ILE A 75 -11.77 0.36 -7.76
N ASP A 76 -12.31 0.50 -6.56
CA ASP A 76 -13.72 0.86 -6.38
C ASP A 76 -13.95 2.35 -6.74
N PRO A 77 -15.00 2.68 -7.52
CA PRO A 77 -15.32 4.06 -7.85
C PRO A 77 -15.51 4.97 -6.63
N ALA A 78 -16.01 4.45 -5.50
CA ALA A 78 -16.18 5.22 -4.28
C ALA A 78 -14.84 5.64 -3.67
N LEU A 79 -13.81 4.80 -3.79
CA LEU A 79 -12.46 5.14 -3.36
C LEU A 79 -11.80 6.13 -4.33
N ALA A 80 -11.98 5.93 -5.65
CA ALA A 80 -11.45 6.84 -6.67
C ALA A 80 -12.08 8.25 -6.58
N ALA A 81 -13.38 8.33 -6.26
CA ALA A 81 -14.09 9.60 -6.09
C ALA A 81 -13.61 10.42 -4.88
N GLN A 82 -12.79 9.84 -3.99
CA GLN A 82 -12.17 10.56 -2.88
C GLN A 82 -10.85 11.21 -3.26
N LEU A 83 -10.36 11.05 -4.49
CA LEU A 83 -9.17 11.76 -4.97
C LEU A 83 -9.50 13.22 -5.30
N THR A 84 -8.53 14.11 -5.11
CA THR A 84 -8.49 15.42 -5.79
C THR A 84 -8.34 15.24 -7.29
N ASP A 85 -8.57 16.28 -8.10
CA ASP A 85 -8.40 16.23 -9.56
C ASP A 85 -6.97 15.79 -9.97
N ASP A 86 -5.93 16.25 -9.27
CA ASP A 86 -4.52 15.84 -9.49
C ASP A 86 -4.10 14.64 -8.61
N GLY A 87 -5.09 13.91 -8.10
CA GLY A 87 -4.90 12.84 -7.13
C GLY A 87 -4.38 11.55 -7.76
N LEU A 88 -3.60 10.79 -6.99
CA LEU A 88 -3.12 9.46 -7.40
C LEU A 88 -3.50 8.39 -6.40
N LEU A 89 -3.97 7.25 -6.90
CA LEU A 89 -4.21 6.03 -6.14
C LEU A 89 -3.23 4.95 -6.57
N VAL A 90 -2.54 4.35 -5.61
CA VAL A 90 -1.65 3.20 -5.83
C VAL A 90 -2.22 1.96 -5.16
N ALA A 91 -2.45 0.90 -5.92
CA ALA A 91 -3.01 -0.35 -5.38
C ALA A 91 -2.48 -1.59 -6.13
N PRO A 92 -2.27 -2.72 -5.43
CA PRO A 92 -2.11 -4.02 -6.05
C PRO A 92 -3.47 -4.50 -6.58
N ILE A 93 -3.60 -4.64 -7.91
CA ILE A 93 -4.83 -5.07 -8.58
C ILE A 93 -4.63 -6.44 -9.20
N GLY A 94 -5.58 -7.34 -8.97
CA GLY A 94 -5.58 -8.69 -9.53
C GLY A 94 -6.46 -9.62 -8.72
N ASP A 95 -6.23 -10.93 -8.83
CA ASP A 95 -6.89 -11.91 -7.98
C ASP A 95 -6.05 -12.20 -6.71
N GLU A 96 -6.45 -13.22 -5.92
CA GLU A 96 -5.74 -13.57 -4.68
C GLU A 96 -4.34 -14.19 -4.94
N GLU A 97 -4.03 -14.57 -6.18
CA GLU A 97 -2.76 -15.23 -6.54
C GLU A 97 -1.81 -14.34 -7.36
N MET A 98 -2.33 -13.60 -8.33
CA MET A 98 -1.60 -12.79 -9.30
C MET A 98 -2.10 -11.35 -9.28
N GLN A 99 -1.22 -10.42 -8.91
CA GLN A 99 -1.51 -8.98 -8.86
C GLN A 99 -0.42 -8.18 -9.57
N GLU A 100 -0.80 -7.03 -10.11
CA GLU A 100 0.13 -6.01 -10.57
C GLU A 100 -0.04 -4.73 -9.76
N LEU A 101 1.06 -4.03 -9.51
CA LEU A 101 1.00 -2.72 -8.88
C LEU A 101 0.51 -1.69 -9.92
N VAL A 102 -0.64 -1.08 -9.63
CA VAL A 102 -1.28 -0.10 -10.51
C VAL A 102 -1.26 1.28 -9.86
N VAL A 103 -0.90 2.29 -10.65
CA VAL A 103 -1.08 3.71 -10.32
C VAL A 103 -2.20 4.24 -11.19
N ARG A 104 -3.23 4.82 -10.57
CA ARG A 104 -4.41 5.40 -11.23
C ARG A 104 -4.56 6.86 -10.86
N ASP A 105 -4.86 7.73 -11.82
CA ASP A 105 -5.24 9.12 -11.56
C ASP A 105 -6.77 9.30 -11.37
N ALA A 106 -7.20 10.49 -10.95
CA ALA A 106 -8.62 10.79 -10.76
C ALA A 106 -9.47 10.70 -12.04
N HIS A 107 -8.84 10.79 -13.21
CA HIS A 107 -9.49 10.69 -14.51
C HIS A 107 -9.61 9.25 -15.02
N GLY A 108 -9.00 8.29 -14.32
CA GLY A 108 -9.06 6.87 -14.63
C GLY A 108 -7.94 6.34 -15.52
N HIS A 109 -6.89 7.11 -15.79
CA HIS A 109 -5.72 6.60 -16.47
C HIS A 109 -4.91 5.70 -15.53
N GLU A 110 -4.55 4.51 -16.00
CA GLU A 110 -3.85 3.50 -15.22
C GLU A 110 -2.47 3.17 -15.82
N GLN A 111 -1.46 3.04 -14.96
CA GLN A 111 -0.12 2.59 -15.30
C GLN A 111 0.22 1.35 -14.46
N ARG A 112 0.74 0.31 -15.11
CA ARG A 112 1.13 -0.96 -14.48
C ARG A 112 2.63 -0.98 -14.24
N HIS A 113 3.04 -1.35 -13.03
CA HIS A 113 4.43 -1.34 -12.57
C HIS A 113 4.98 -2.75 -12.26
N GLY A 114 4.32 -3.79 -12.77
CA GLY A 114 4.75 -5.17 -12.67
C GLY A 114 4.15 -5.95 -11.51
N ALA A 115 4.52 -7.23 -11.44
CA ALA A 115 3.91 -8.22 -10.55
C ALA A 115 4.26 -7.99 -9.06
N VAL A 116 3.26 -8.19 -8.20
CA VAL A 116 3.37 -8.10 -6.73
C VAL A 116 2.50 -9.18 -6.07
N ARG A 117 2.67 -9.37 -4.75
CA ARG A 117 1.83 -10.26 -3.96
C ARG A 117 1.52 -9.64 -2.59
N PHE A 118 0.25 -9.35 -2.35
CA PHE A 118 -0.30 -8.79 -1.12
C PHE A 118 -1.44 -9.67 -0.60
N VAL A 119 -1.72 -9.54 0.69
CA VAL A 119 -2.92 -10.15 1.30
C VAL A 119 -4.19 -9.54 0.71
N PRO A 120 -5.30 -10.30 0.62
CA PRO A 120 -6.55 -9.80 0.06
C PRO A 120 -7.18 -8.71 0.93
N LEU A 121 -7.61 -7.63 0.31
CA LEU A 121 -8.50 -6.64 0.91
C LEU A 121 -9.88 -7.28 1.08
N ARG A 122 -10.25 -7.56 2.32
CA ARG A 122 -11.58 -8.09 2.66
C ARG A 122 -12.50 -6.91 2.98
N GLY A 123 -13.67 -6.86 2.36
CA GLY A 123 -14.60 -5.75 2.53
C GLY A 123 -15.74 -5.77 1.52
N ARG A 124 -16.63 -4.78 1.61
CA ARG A 124 -17.78 -4.67 0.69
C ARG A 124 -17.34 -4.53 -0.77
N ALA A 125 -16.30 -3.74 -1.02
CA ALA A 125 -15.71 -3.52 -2.34
C ALA A 125 -14.44 -4.37 -2.60
N GLY A 126 -14.00 -5.15 -1.61
CA GLY A 126 -12.88 -6.09 -1.72
C GLY A 126 -13.30 -7.51 -2.13
N PHE A 127 -12.43 -8.47 -1.87
CA PHE A 127 -12.76 -9.90 -2.02
C PHE A 127 -13.78 -10.33 -0.96
N LYS A 128 -14.73 -11.20 -1.35
CA LYS A 128 -15.67 -11.82 -0.42
C LYS A 128 -14.95 -12.83 0.48
N GLN A 129 -15.49 -13.05 1.68
CA GLN A 129 -15.06 -14.17 2.53
C GLN A 129 -15.54 -15.50 1.94
#